data_AF-A0A954G4R1-F1
#
_entry.id   AF-A0A954G4R1-F1
#
_cell.length_a   1.000
_cell.length_b   1.000
_cell.length_c   1.000
_cell.angle_alpha   90.00
_cell.angle_beta   90.00
_cell.angle_gamma   90.00
#
_symmetry.space_group_name_H-M   'P 1'
#
loop_
_entity.id
_entity.type
_entity.pdbx_description
1 polymer ?
#
loop_
_entity_poly.entity_id
_entity_poly.type
_entity_poly.pdbx_seq_one_letter_code
_entity_poly.pdbx_strand_id
1 'polypeptide(L)'
;LFALIGLWDRIVFDTQQREVRVWHLGFFSWSRRRYDFDEIAEVRLQEHEDDADARFGVMGSYTRVVLVTRDAESVPVNDSSYGVAHQVSCGWLAAALNRLLDLDQRHESSRAEIVPGSRRKLVKRRVLTAFGVLVALFAGMLTVAFLNHDGVDAPQVAAGEEKQGLPALDAETLAHPPRISVEPTTYDFGTVNLFSSIHPKFELTNRGEGPLQIGKIRASRNEIYPKLGKQVLEPGESTVLEFEYRLGSQRGSHEYTLKVQTNDPALRELQLQVTGKAVPLIATDPEPLVIPKTAEEAAVGTVLVTTKKDEPFHIVDSETSGKHVSVQIEPIEDGRQYKVIVTVNKDAAIQQGKRSRFSEWVHLRTDDKGKYGKLAFAVKGEFAQ
;
A
#
# COMPACT_ATOMS: atom_id res chain seq x y z
N LEU A 1 10.31 -10.57 -18.84
CA LEU A 1 9.83 -11.46 -17.76
C LEU A 1 8.35 -11.15 -17.53
N PHE A 2 7.46 -12.14 -17.42
CA PHE A 2 6.13 -11.93 -16.84
C PHE A 2 6.17 -12.47 -15.41
N ALA A 3 6.32 -11.59 -14.43
CA ALA A 3 6.30 -11.97 -13.03
C ALA A 3 4.85 -12.03 -12.56
N LEU A 4 4.18 -13.17 -12.76
CA LEU A 4 2.77 -13.39 -12.39
C LEU A 4 2.56 -13.61 -10.88
N ILE A 5 3.27 -12.86 -10.03
CA ILE A 5 3.14 -12.92 -8.58
C ILE A 5 3.08 -11.51 -8.03
N GLY A 6 1.86 -10.95 -7.97
CA GLY A 6 1.54 -9.72 -7.25
C GLY A 6 1.99 -8.40 -7.88
N LEU A 7 2.82 -8.41 -8.92
CA LEU A 7 3.11 -7.24 -9.74
C LEU A 7 2.46 -7.43 -11.11
N TRP A 8 1.54 -6.54 -11.47
CA TRP A 8 1.06 -6.47 -12.85
C TRP A 8 2.06 -5.70 -13.72
N ASP A 9 3.34 -6.08 -13.62
CA ASP A 9 4.43 -5.39 -14.29
C ASP A 9 4.91 -6.22 -15.46
N ARG A 10 4.80 -5.66 -16.67
CA ARG A 10 5.51 -6.20 -17.82
C ARG A 10 6.87 -5.53 -17.86
N ILE A 11 7.93 -6.33 -17.77
CA ILE A 11 9.29 -5.81 -17.89
C ILE A 11 9.95 -6.45 -19.10
N VAL A 12 10.37 -5.62 -20.05
CA VAL A 12 11.12 -6.01 -21.24
C VAL A 12 12.53 -5.46 -21.12
N PHE A 13 13.49 -6.38 -21.12
CA PHE A 13 14.91 -6.10 -21.17
C PHE A 13 15.38 -6.31 -22.60
N ASP A 14 15.92 -5.27 -23.21
CA ASP A 14 16.59 -5.35 -24.51
C ASP A 14 18.08 -5.09 -24.30
N THR A 15 18.85 -6.18 -24.26
CA THR A 15 20.31 -6.12 -24.07
C THR A 15 21.06 -5.67 -25.32
N GLN A 16 20.43 -5.72 -26.50
CA GLN A 16 21.04 -5.24 -27.75
C GLN A 16 20.87 -3.73 -27.90
N GLN A 17 19.69 -3.22 -27.56
CA GLN A 17 19.39 -1.79 -27.56
C GLN A 17 19.71 -1.07 -26.25
N ARG A 18 20.22 -1.80 -25.24
CA ARG A 18 20.60 -1.23 -23.94
C ARG A 18 19.45 -0.50 -23.25
N GLU A 19 18.25 -1.08 -23.35
CA GLU A 19 17.00 -0.45 -22.91
C GLU A 19 16.22 -1.37 -21.96
N VAL A 20 15.72 -0.81 -20.85
CA VAL A 20 14.69 -1.44 -20.02
C VAL A 20 13.39 -0.69 -20.22
N ARG A 21 12.34 -1.44 -20.58
CA ARG A 21 10.98 -0.92 -20.59
C ARG A 21 10.16 -1.59 -19.50
N VAL A 22 9.60 -0.77 -18.63
CA VAL A 22 8.72 -1.18 -17.54
C VAL A 22 7.33 -0.64 -17.85
N TRP A 23 6.35 -1.53 -17.83
CA TRP A 23 4.93 -1.19 -17.85
C TRP A 23 4.33 -1.64 -16.53
N HIS A 24 3.76 -0.71 -15.78
CA HIS A 24 2.99 -1.00 -14.58
C HIS A 24 1.51 -0.95 -14.91
N LEU A 25 0.78 -2.03 -14.63
CA LEU A 25 -0.68 -2.12 -14.78
C LEU A 25 -1.33 -1.99 -13.39
N GLY A 26 -1.46 -0.76 -12.90
CA GLY A 26 -2.26 -0.52 -11.70
C GLY A 26 -3.75 -0.74 -11.97
N PHE A 27 -4.53 -1.03 -10.93
CA PHE A 27 -6.00 -1.14 -11.06
C PHE A 27 -6.68 0.17 -11.54
N PHE A 28 -5.99 1.32 -11.46
CA PHE A 28 -6.48 2.63 -11.89
C PHE A 28 -5.44 3.53 -12.59
N SER A 29 -4.23 3.04 -12.90
CA SER A 29 -3.21 3.81 -13.59
C SER A 29 -2.32 2.93 -14.49
N TRP A 30 -1.83 3.50 -15.58
CA TRP A 30 -0.81 2.89 -16.43
C TRP A 30 0.41 3.79 -16.42
N SER A 31 1.56 3.25 -16.01
CA SER A 31 2.84 3.94 -16.18
C SER A 31 3.71 3.15 -17.14
N ARG A 32 4.35 3.86 -18.08
CA ARG A 32 5.35 3.30 -18.98
C ARG A 32 6.62 4.11 -18.79
N ARG A 33 7.68 3.44 -18.33
CA ARG A 33 8.99 4.06 -18.19
C ARG A 33 10.00 3.33 -19.07
N ARG A 34 10.87 4.11 -19.68
CA ARG A 34 12.00 3.66 -20.49
C ARG A 34 13.26 4.17 -19.81
N TYR A 35 14.21 3.28 -19.60
CA TYR A 35 15.51 3.60 -19.07
C TYR A 35 16.55 3.04 -20.02
N ASP A 36 17.45 3.89 -20.48
CA ASP A 36 18.62 3.48 -21.26
C ASP A 36 19.79 3.27 -20.26
N PHE A 37 20.65 2.27 -20.50
CA PHE A 37 21.75 1.93 -19.60
C PHE A 37 22.99 1.48 -20.36
N ASP A 38 24.20 1.79 -19.89
CA ASP A 38 25.42 1.37 -20.60
C ASP A 38 25.83 -0.07 -20.33
N GLU A 39 26.08 -0.41 -19.06
CA GLU A 39 26.35 -1.78 -18.63
C GLU A 39 25.81 -1.99 -17.22
N ILE A 40 24.97 -3.02 -17.04
CA ILE A 40 24.45 -3.41 -15.73
C ILE A 40 25.57 -4.14 -14.99
N ALA A 41 25.98 -3.58 -13.85
CA ALA A 41 27.00 -4.15 -12.99
C ALA A 41 26.40 -5.06 -11.91
N GLU A 42 25.24 -4.71 -11.37
CA GLU A 42 24.64 -5.42 -10.25
C GLU A 42 23.11 -5.27 -10.24
N VAL A 43 22.40 -6.25 -9.68
CA VAL A 43 20.98 -6.11 -9.30
C VAL A 43 20.90 -6.04 -7.78
N ARG A 44 20.38 -4.93 -7.25
CA ARG A 44 20.20 -4.73 -5.81
C ARG A 44 18.73 -4.68 -5.42
N LEU A 45 18.45 -5.23 -4.23
CA LEU A 45 17.24 -4.87 -3.50
C LEU A 45 17.54 -3.60 -2.73
N GLN A 46 16.79 -2.54 -3.01
CA GLN A 46 16.89 -1.28 -2.31
C GLN A 46 15.61 -1.06 -1.51
N GLU A 47 15.73 -0.80 -0.22
CA GLU A 47 14.64 -0.21 0.55
C GLU A 47 14.55 1.26 0.18
N HIS A 48 13.37 1.65 -0.30
CA HIS A 48 13.08 3.01 -0.68
C HIS A 48 12.00 3.55 0.24
N GLU A 49 12.29 4.69 0.86
CA GLU A 49 11.31 5.49 1.59
C GLU A 49 10.70 6.46 0.56
N ASP A 50 9.40 6.29 0.27
CA ASP A 50 8.72 7.19 -0.67
C ASP A 50 8.26 8.46 0.06
N ASP A 51 8.89 9.60 -0.23
CA ASP A 51 8.37 10.92 0.15
C ASP A 51 7.23 11.38 -0.79
N ALA A 52 7.08 10.76 -1.97
CA ALA A 52 6.20 11.25 -3.03
C ALA A 52 4.70 11.01 -2.77
N ASP A 53 4.35 10.06 -1.89
CA ASP A 53 2.97 9.71 -1.54
C ASP A 53 2.44 10.43 -0.28
N ALA A 54 3.09 11.53 0.10
CA ALA A 54 2.65 12.45 1.16
C ALA A 54 1.22 13.02 0.96
N ARG A 55 0.60 12.83 -0.22
CA ARG A 55 -0.81 13.20 -0.47
C ARG A 55 -1.82 12.18 0.08
N PHE A 56 -1.42 10.94 0.33
CA PHE A 56 -2.32 9.86 0.76
C PHE A 56 -2.05 9.33 2.17
N GLY A 57 -1.05 9.85 2.88
CA GLY A 57 -0.82 9.56 4.30
C GLY A 57 -0.37 8.12 4.60
N VAL A 58 0.15 7.41 3.58
CA VAL A 58 0.78 6.10 3.74
C VAL A 58 2.28 6.31 3.81
N MET A 59 2.83 6.31 5.03
CA MET A 59 4.27 6.16 5.26
C MET A 59 4.58 4.67 5.33
N GLY A 60 5.37 4.17 4.37
CA GLY A 60 5.89 2.82 4.37
C GLY A 60 7.16 2.73 3.54
N SER A 61 8.20 2.12 4.09
CA SER A 61 9.35 1.67 3.30
C SER A 61 8.89 0.52 2.38
N TYR A 62 9.16 0.60 1.09
CA TYR A 62 8.93 -0.50 0.16
C TYR A 62 10.26 -0.98 -0.44
N THR A 63 10.37 -2.29 -0.65
CA THR A 63 11.55 -2.87 -1.30
C THR A 63 11.35 -2.80 -2.81
N ARG A 64 12.30 -2.20 -3.51
CA ARG A 64 12.34 -2.20 -4.98
C ARG A 64 13.59 -2.90 -5.50
N VAL A 65 13.46 -3.50 -6.68
CA VAL A 65 14.58 -4.06 -7.43
C VAL A 65 15.18 -2.96 -8.29
N VAL A 66 16.49 -2.75 -8.16
CA VAL A 66 17.21 -1.69 -8.86
C VAL A 66 18.41 -2.28 -9.57
N LEU A 67 18.61 -1.89 -10.82
CA LEU A 67 19.81 -2.23 -11.58
C LEU A 67 20.83 -1.13 -11.33
N VAL A 68 22.01 -1.52 -10.88
CA VAL A 68 23.14 -0.60 -10.71
C VAL A 68 23.98 -0.68 -11.97
N THR A 69 24.14 0.46 -12.65
CA THR A 69 25.06 0.58 -13.79
C THR A 69 26.50 0.77 -13.30
N ARG A 70 27.49 0.60 -14.18
CA ARG A 70 28.90 0.86 -13.83
C ARG A 70 29.18 2.29 -13.37
N ASP A 71 28.37 3.26 -13.78
CA ASP A 71 28.47 4.66 -13.35
C ASP A 71 27.75 4.94 -12.02
N ALA A 72 27.37 3.88 -11.30
CA ALA A 72 26.62 3.91 -10.04
C ALA A 72 25.21 4.53 -10.15
N GLU A 73 24.67 4.65 -11.36
CA GLU A 73 23.29 5.07 -11.57
C GLU A 73 22.34 3.89 -11.29
N SER A 74 21.26 4.18 -10.59
CA SER A 74 20.34 3.17 -10.06
C SER A 74 19.02 3.21 -10.82
N VAL A 75 18.75 2.21 -11.67
CA VAL A 75 17.56 2.14 -12.52
C VAL A 75 16.49 1.26 -11.85
N PRO A 76 15.37 1.82 -11.38
CA PRO A 76 14.32 1.04 -10.71
C PRO A 76 13.53 0.21 -11.73
N VAL A 77 13.34 -1.07 -11.42
CA VAL A 77 12.71 -2.06 -12.31
C VAL A 77 11.22 -2.27 -12.00
N ASN A 78 10.78 -1.90 -10.79
CA ASN A 78 9.39 -1.93 -10.34
C ASN A 78 8.99 -0.59 -9.70
N ASP A 79 7.69 -0.25 -9.78
CA ASP A 79 7.11 0.97 -9.17
C ASP A 79 6.53 0.70 -7.76
N SER A 80 6.15 1.75 -7.04
CA SER A 80 5.74 1.69 -5.63
C SER A 80 4.56 0.73 -5.38
N SER A 81 4.78 -0.27 -4.53
CA SER A 81 3.77 -1.24 -4.12
C SER A 81 4.12 -1.77 -2.73
N TYR A 82 3.10 -1.95 -1.88
CA TYR A 82 3.28 -2.18 -0.44
C TYR A 82 2.84 -3.60 -0.02
N GLY A 83 3.54 -4.20 0.97
CA GLY A 83 3.13 -5.44 1.64
C GLY A 83 4.14 -6.59 1.59
N VAL A 84 4.00 -7.58 2.49
CA VAL A 84 4.94 -8.73 2.66
C VAL A 84 5.02 -9.59 1.39
N ALA A 85 3.90 -9.76 0.68
CA ALA A 85 3.86 -10.48 -0.60
C ALA A 85 4.70 -9.78 -1.69
N HIS A 86 4.76 -8.44 -1.66
CA HIS A 86 5.57 -7.65 -2.61
C HIS A 86 7.08 -7.84 -2.37
N GLN A 87 7.50 -7.91 -1.12
CA GLN A 87 8.92 -8.09 -0.74
C GLN A 87 9.48 -9.45 -1.19
N VAL A 88 8.70 -10.52 -1.05
CA VAL A 88 9.06 -11.87 -1.53
C VAL A 88 9.17 -11.89 -3.05
N SER A 89 8.21 -11.27 -3.76
CA SER A 89 8.24 -11.16 -5.22
C SER A 89 9.46 -10.37 -5.73
N CYS A 90 9.87 -9.30 -5.03
CA CYS A 90 11.07 -8.55 -5.36
C CYS A 90 12.34 -9.40 -5.24
N GLY A 91 12.44 -10.23 -4.20
CA GLY A 91 13.54 -11.18 -4.04
C GLY A 91 13.65 -12.18 -5.18
N TRP A 92 12.52 -12.73 -5.64
CA TRP A 92 12.50 -13.67 -6.77
C TRP A 92 12.84 -12.99 -8.10
N LEU A 93 12.35 -11.76 -8.31
CA LEU A 93 12.68 -10.97 -9.49
C LEU A 93 14.18 -10.64 -9.55
N ALA A 94 14.78 -10.20 -8.43
CA ALA A 94 16.21 -9.94 -8.34
C ALA A 94 17.06 -11.18 -8.66
N ALA A 95 16.70 -12.34 -8.08
CA ALA A 95 17.39 -13.61 -8.35
C ALA A 95 17.25 -14.05 -9.82
N ALA A 96 16.09 -13.85 -10.45
CA ALA A 96 15.89 -14.15 -11.85
C ALA A 96 16.73 -13.24 -12.76
N LEU A 97 16.83 -11.95 -12.45
CA LEU A 97 17.63 -10.99 -13.20
C LEU A 97 19.14 -11.26 -13.06
N ASN A 98 19.63 -11.59 -11.87
CA ASN A 98 21.03 -11.96 -11.66
C ASN A 98 21.44 -13.17 -12.53
N ARG A 99 20.55 -14.16 -12.66
CA ARG A 99 20.78 -15.32 -13.55
C ARG A 99 20.66 -14.99 -15.04
N LEU A 100 19.71 -14.14 -15.43
CA LEU A 100 19.49 -13.77 -16.83
C LEU A 100 20.60 -12.87 -17.39
N LEU A 101 21.17 -12.00 -16.54
CA LEU A 101 22.23 -11.06 -16.89
C LEU A 101 23.64 -11.65 -16.67
N ASP A 102 23.71 -12.89 -16.18
CA ASP A 102 24.93 -13.64 -15.88
C ASP A 102 25.90 -12.85 -14.97
N LEU A 103 25.34 -12.20 -13.94
CA LEU A 103 26.08 -11.31 -13.03
C LEU A 103 26.74 -12.06 -11.87
N ASP A 104 26.17 -13.20 -11.44
CA ASP A 104 26.73 -14.02 -10.37
C ASP A 104 28.13 -14.58 -10.73
N GLN A 105 28.40 -14.86 -12.02
CA GLN A 105 29.70 -15.38 -12.46
C GLN A 105 30.79 -14.31 -12.57
N ARG A 106 30.43 -13.02 -12.70
CA ARG A 106 31.41 -11.92 -12.80
C ARG A 106 31.98 -11.51 -11.45
N HIS A 107 31.26 -11.77 -10.35
CA HIS A 107 31.75 -11.51 -8.99
C HIS A 107 32.68 -12.61 -8.47
N GLU A 108 32.50 -13.87 -8.88
CA GLU A 108 33.39 -14.98 -8.50
C GLU A 108 34.79 -14.87 -9.12
N SER A 109 34.94 -14.26 -10.29
CA SER A 109 36.22 -14.16 -11.01
C SER A 109 37.23 -13.17 -10.41
N SER A 110 36.90 -12.52 -9.29
CA SER A 110 37.79 -11.57 -8.58
C SER A 110 38.35 -12.09 -7.24
N ARG A 111 38.09 -13.34 -6.86
CA ARG A 111 38.70 -13.98 -5.68
C ARG A 111 39.80 -14.99 -6.06
N ALA A 112 41.03 -14.48 -6.05
CA ALA A 112 42.33 -15.08 -5.72
C ALA A 112 42.64 -16.58 -5.99
N GLU A 113 43.81 -16.80 -6.59
CA GLU A 113 44.58 -18.05 -6.54
C GLU A 113 44.85 -18.54 -5.10
N ILE A 114 44.54 -19.82 -4.84
CA ILE A 114 45.30 -20.69 -3.93
C ILE A 114 45.42 -22.08 -4.60
N VAL A 115 46.65 -22.59 -4.70
CA VAL A 115 47.06 -23.88 -5.30
C VAL A 115 47.10 -24.98 -4.19
N PRO A 116 47.30 -26.28 -4.49
CA PRO A 116 46.32 -27.31 -4.86
C PRO A 116 46.12 -28.40 -3.79
N GLY A 117 45.00 -29.13 -3.82
CA GLY A 117 44.83 -30.28 -2.93
C GLY A 117 43.71 -31.25 -3.32
N SER A 118 44.11 -32.34 -3.98
CA SER A 118 43.34 -33.55 -4.28
C SER A 118 42.29 -33.48 -5.40
N ARG A 119 42.65 -34.12 -6.52
CA ARG A 119 41.74 -34.42 -7.63
C ARG A 119 40.68 -35.44 -7.19
N ARG A 120 39.40 -35.10 -7.35
CA ARG A 120 38.38 -36.09 -7.74
C ARG A 120 37.60 -35.55 -8.94
N LYS A 121 37.62 -36.31 -10.03
CA LYS A 121 36.95 -36.00 -11.30
C LYS A 121 35.44 -35.89 -11.06
N LEU A 122 34.85 -34.72 -11.33
CA LEU A 122 33.40 -34.58 -11.47
C LEU A 122 33.03 -34.61 -12.95
N VAL A 123 32.24 -35.61 -13.32
CA VAL A 123 31.74 -35.87 -14.67
C VAL A 123 30.71 -34.80 -15.05
N LYS A 124 30.87 -34.19 -16.24
CA LYS A 124 29.84 -33.34 -16.88
C LYS A 124 28.54 -34.13 -17.01
N ARG A 125 27.48 -33.76 -16.28
CA ARG A 125 26.11 -34.20 -16.58
C ARG A 125 25.23 -32.99 -16.82
N ARG A 126 24.60 -33.01 -18.00
CA ARG A 126 23.67 -32.00 -18.53
C ARG A 126 22.50 -31.83 -17.55
N VAL A 127 22.35 -30.63 -16.98
CA VAL A 127 21.16 -30.22 -16.23
C VAL A 127 20.09 -29.83 -17.27
N LEU A 128 19.36 -30.83 -17.76
CA LEU A 128 18.15 -30.59 -18.57
C LEU A 128 16.92 -31.36 -18.05
N THR A 129 17.03 -32.03 -16.90
CA THR A 129 15.99 -32.95 -16.41
C THR A 129 15.25 -32.50 -15.15
N ALA A 130 15.55 -31.32 -14.58
CA ALA A 130 14.84 -30.86 -13.39
C ALA A 130 13.58 -30.01 -13.68
N PHE A 131 13.47 -29.40 -14.88
CA PHE A 131 12.33 -28.51 -15.19
C PHE A 131 11.11 -29.26 -15.78
N GLY A 132 11.34 -30.37 -16.49
CA GLY A 132 10.26 -31.18 -17.06
C GLY A 132 9.49 -32.02 -16.02
N VAL A 133 10.16 -32.42 -14.93
CA VAL A 133 9.55 -33.26 -13.89
C VAL A 133 8.54 -32.47 -13.05
N LEU A 134 8.78 -31.18 -12.80
CA LEU A 134 7.86 -30.36 -12.00
C LEU A 134 6.56 -30.02 -12.74
N VAL A 135 6.63 -29.78 -14.05
CA VAL A 135 5.45 -29.50 -14.89
C VAL A 135 4.63 -30.78 -15.13
N ALA A 136 5.28 -31.93 -15.29
CA ALA A 136 4.60 -33.22 -15.40
C ALA A 136 3.93 -33.66 -14.09
N LEU A 137 4.51 -33.35 -12.94
CA LEU A 137 3.89 -33.63 -11.63
C LEU A 137 2.64 -32.76 -11.40
N PHE A 138 2.60 -31.51 -11.88
CA PHE A 138 1.41 -30.66 -11.80
C PHE A 138 0.30 -31.07 -12.78
N ALA A 139 0.65 -31.52 -13.99
CA ALA A 139 -0.33 -32.06 -14.94
C ALA A 139 -0.86 -33.45 -14.52
N GLY A 140 -0.04 -34.26 -13.84
CA GLY A 140 -0.41 -35.56 -13.28
C GLY A 140 -1.34 -35.45 -12.07
N MET A 141 -1.18 -34.42 -11.24
CA MET A 141 -2.08 -34.19 -10.10
C MET A 141 -3.48 -33.74 -10.52
N LEU A 142 -3.61 -33.08 -11.69
CA LEU A 142 -4.89 -32.75 -12.29
C LEU A 142 -5.58 -33.98 -12.92
N THR A 143 -4.85 -34.96 -13.45
CA THR A 143 -5.47 -36.18 -14.02
C THR A 143 -5.90 -37.20 -12.95
N VAL A 144 -5.22 -37.27 -11.80
CA VAL A 144 -5.64 -38.16 -10.68
C VAL A 144 -6.90 -37.65 -9.96
N ALA A 145 -7.19 -36.35 -10.02
CA ALA A 145 -8.44 -35.78 -9.49
C ALA A 145 -9.68 -36.07 -10.37
N PHE A 146 -9.50 -36.57 -11.61
CA PHE A 146 -10.59 -36.87 -12.55
C PHE A 146 -10.82 -38.38 -12.77
N LEU A 147 -10.13 -39.29 -12.04
CA LEU A 147 -10.25 -40.74 -12.23
C LEU A 147 -10.74 -41.54 -11.01
N ASN A 148 -11.11 -40.88 -9.91
CA ASN A 148 -11.61 -41.57 -8.70
C ASN A 148 -13.04 -41.15 -8.31
N HIS A 149 -13.96 -41.09 -9.26
CA HIS A 149 -15.38 -41.06 -8.92
C HIS A 149 -16.23 -41.86 -9.91
N ASP A 150 -16.20 -43.19 -9.77
CA ASP A 150 -17.25 -44.07 -10.30
C ASP A 150 -18.33 -44.30 -9.23
N GLY A 151 -19.49 -43.69 -9.47
CA GLY A 151 -20.82 -44.31 -9.44
C GLY A 151 -21.36 -44.92 -8.15
N VAL A 152 -22.29 -44.20 -7.49
CA VAL A 152 -23.54 -44.77 -6.95
C VAL A 152 -24.66 -43.72 -7.08
N ASP A 153 -25.77 -44.10 -7.70
CA ASP A 153 -26.97 -43.31 -8.00
C ASP A 153 -27.68 -42.72 -6.75
N ALA A 154 -28.00 -41.42 -6.78
CA ALA A 154 -29.07 -40.75 -6.01
C ALA A 154 -29.37 -39.34 -6.58
N PRO A 155 -30.59 -38.79 -6.42
CA PRO A 155 -31.34 -38.13 -7.50
C PRO A 155 -30.96 -36.66 -7.78
N GLN A 156 -31.12 -36.29 -9.05
CA GLN A 156 -30.96 -34.94 -9.59
C GLN A 156 -31.86 -33.90 -8.89
N VAL A 157 -31.25 -32.87 -8.29
CA VAL A 157 -31.87 -31.54 -8.16
C VAL A 157 -30.82 -30.46 -8.44
N ALA A 158 -31.06 -29.75 -9.54
CA ALA A 158 -30.59 -28.41 -9.92
C ALA A 158 -29.11 -28.02 -9.69
N ALA A 159 -28.39 -27.98 -10.81
CA ALA A 159 -27.16 -27.21 -10.99
C ALA A 159 -27.42 -25.70 -10.95
N GLY A 160 -26.47 -24.93 -10.41
CA GLY A 160 -26.23 -23.54 -10.81
C GLY A 160 -26.42 -22.48 -9.73
N GLU A 161 -25.50 -22.36 -8.78
CA GLU A 161 -25.22 -21.03 -8.20
C GLU A 161 -24.18 -20.33 -9.09
N GLU A 162 -24.70 -19.76 -10.18
CA GLU A 162 -23.98 -18.83 -11.02
C GLU A 162 -23.75 -17.53 -10.23
N LYS A 163 -22.52 -17.01 -10.25
CA LYS A 163 -22.19 -15.67 -9.73
C LYS A 163 -22.87 -14.61 -10.61
N GLN A 164 -24.19 -14.45 -10.47
CA GLN A 164 -24.97 -13.55 -11.31
C GLN A 164 -24.75 -12.09 -10.90
N GLY A 165 -24.39 -11.27 -11.89
CA GLY A 165 -24.61 -9.82 -11.82
C GLY A 165 -26.11 -9.52 -11.81
N LEU A 166 -26.48 -8.27 -11.56
CA LEU A 166 -27.88 -7.85 -11.58
C LEU A 166 -28.54 -8.25 -12.91
N PRO A 167 -29.75 -8.83 -12.89
CA PRO A 167 -30.46 -9.15 -14.11
C PRO A 167 -30.71 -7.88 -14.93
N ALA A 168 -30.79 -8.07 -16.26
CA ALA A 168 -31.27 -7.02 -17.15
C ALA A 168 -32.69 -6.60 -16.71
N LEU A 169 -33.04 -5.33 -16.93
CA LEU A 169 -34.41 -4.87 -16.70
C LEU A 169 -35.33 -5.59 -17.69
N ASP A 170 -36.10 -6.55 -17.20
CA ASP A 170 -37.11 -7.26 -17.98
C ASP A 170 -38.46 -6.53 -17.93
N ALA A 171 -39.39 -6.96 -18.79
CA ALA A 171 -40.71 -6.36 -18.91
C ALA A 171 -41.51 -6.45 -17.59
N GLU A 172 -41.27 -7.46 -16.78
CA GLU A 172 -41.94 -7.66 -15.48
C GLU A 172 -41.42 -6.66 -14.44
N THR A 173 -40.10 -6.45 -14.36
CA THR A 173 -39.49 -5.40 -13.53
C THR A 173 -39.99 -4.01 -13.92
N LEU A 174 -40.26 -3.75 -15.19
CA LEU A 174 -40.82 -2.46 -15.64
C LEU A 174 -42.32 -2.33 -15.35
N ALA A 175 -43.06 -3.43 -15.29
CA ALA A 175 -44.48 -3.44 -14.94
C ALA A 175 -44.71 -3.24 -13.43
N HIS A 176 -43.82 -3.76 -12.59
CA HIS A 176 -43.83 -3.60 -11.13
C HIS A 176 -42.46 -3.10 -10.65
N PRO A 177 -42.15 -1.80 -10.83
CA PRO A 177 -40.81 -1.28 -10.59
C PRO A 177 -40.42 -1.38 -9.11
N PRO A 178 -39.29 -2.04 -8.78
CA PRO A 178 -38.70 -1.94 -7.45
C PRO A 178 -38.17 -0.52 -7.24
N ARG A 179 -38.18 -0.04 -6.00
CA ARG A 179 -37.70 1.30 -5.67
C ARG A 179 -36.88 1.28 -4.39
N ILE A 180 -35.57 1.52 -4.48
CA ILE A 180 -34.73 1.61 -3.29
C ILE A 180 -34.93 2.97 -2.61
N SER A 181 -35.00 2.96 -1.29
CA SER A 181 -35.05 4.15 -0.45
C SER A 181 -34.07 4.01 0.71
N VAL A 182 -33.28 5.05 0.95
CA VAL A 182 -32.30 5.16 2.02
C VAL A 182 -32.26 6.61 2.50
N GLU A 183 -32.57 6.83 3.77
CA GLU A 183 -32.46 8.13 4.40
C GLU A 183 -31.90 7.96 5.83
N PRO A 184 -30.77 8.61 6.18
CA PRO A 184 -29.94 9.48 5.34
C PRO A 184 -29.02 8.69 4.39
N THR A 185 -28.64 9.28 3.26
CA THR A 185 -27.60 8.73 2.35
C THR A 185 -26.17 9.07 2.79
N THR A 186 -26.03 9.90 3.82
CA THR A 186 -24.75 10.32 4.40
C THR A 186 -24.67 9.86 5.85
N TYR A 187 -23.52 9.32 6.24
CA TYR A 187 -23.21 8.99 7.62
C TYR A 187 -21.98 9.76 8.08
N ASP A 188 -22.13 10.60 9.10
CA ASP A 188 -21.01 11.25 9.77
C ASP A 188 -20.64 10.47 11.04
N PHE A 189 -19.43 9.92 11.09
CA PHE A 189 -18.91 9.23 12.28
C PHE A 189 -18.31 10.18 13.32
N GLY A 190 -18.33 11.49 13.06
CA GLY A 190 -17.82 12.50 13.96
C GLY A 190 -16.29 12.44 14.09
N THR A 191 -15.78 12.74 15.29
CA THR A 191 -14.33 12.65 15.56
C THR A 191 -14.00 11.35 16.28
N VAL A 192 -13.14 10.54 15.69
CA VAL A 192 -12.66 9.27 16.26
C VAL A 192 -11.14 9.23 16.30
N ASN A 193 -10.59 8.28 17.05
CA ASN A 193 -9.15 8.11 17.14
C ASN A 193 -8.60 7.38 15.91
N LEU A 194 -7.36 7.68 15.50
CA LEU A 194 -6.64 6.86 14.52
C LEU A 194 -6.59 5.40 14.99
N PHE A 195 -6.47 4.48 14.03
CA PHE A 195 -6.38 3.03 14.27
C PHE A 195 -7.62 2.40 14.93
N SER A 196 -8.71 3.16 15.11
CA SER A 196 -10.00 2.62 15.55
C SER A 196 -10.76 1.99 14.37
N SER A 197 -11.77 1.18 14.70
CA SER A 197 -12.73 0.67 13.72
C SER A 197 -14.10 1.23 14.02
N ILE A 198 -14.81 1.66 12.99
CA ILE A 198 -16.20 2.14 13.08
C ILE A 198 -17.11 1.23 12.28
N HIS A 199 -18.40 1.20 12.65
CA HIS A 199 -19.40 0.32 12.07
C HIS A 199 -20.66 1.08 11.63
N PRO A 200 -20.59 1.95 10.62
CA PRO A 200 -21.77 2.68 10.21
C PRO A 200 -22.79 1.76 9.53
N LYS A 201 -24.05 2.19 9.58
CA LYS A 201 -25.20 1.40 9.15
C LYS A 201 -26.13 2.26 8.31
N PHE A 202 -26.54 1.72 7.16
CA PHE A 202 -27.61 2.28 6.34
C PHE A 202 -28.76 1.28 6.28
N GLU A 203 -29.97 1.77 6.52
CA GLU A 203 -31.19 0.98 6.31
C GLU A 203 -31.67 1.16 4.87
N LEU A 204 -31.71 0.05 4.13
CA LEU A 204 -32.18 0.00 2.75
C LEU A 204 -33.59 -0.56 2.75
N THR A 205 -34.55 0.17 2.19
CA THR A 205 -35.96 -0.25 2.12
C THR A 205 -36.43 -0.32 0.69
N ASN A 206 -37.17 -1.37 0.33
CA ASN A 206 -37.90 -1.42 -0.93
C ASN A 206 -39.25 -0.71 -0.79
N ARG A 207 -39.42 0.41 -1.49
CA ARG A 207 -40.66 1.21 -1.57
C ARG A 207 -41.36 1.06 -2.91
N GLY A 208 -40.96 0.08 -3.73
CA GLY A 208 -41.55 -0.21 -5.03
C GLY A 208 -42.63 -1.28 -4.96
N GLU A 209 -43.03 -1.77 -6.13
CA GLU A 209 -44.10 -2.74 -6.29
C GLU A 209 -43.60 -4.16 -6.58
N GLY A 210 -42.35 -4.30 -7.04
CA GLY A 210 -41.69 -5.58 -7.29
C GLY A 210 -40.49 -5.82 -6.36
N PRO A 211 -39.89 -7.02 -6.40
CA PRO A 211 -38.74 -7.38 -5.58
C PRO A 211 -37.49 -6.58 -5.97
N LEU A 212 -36.88 -5.93 -4.98
CA LEU A 212 -35.64 -5.17 -5.13
C LEU A 212 -34.44 -6.08 -4.87
N GLN A 213 -33.60 -6.25 -5.88
CA GLN A 213 -32.35 -6.98 -5.78
C GLN A 213 -31.18 -6.01 -5.59
N ILE A 214 -30.39 -6.27 -4.55
CA ILE A 214 -29.15 -5.55 -4.26
C ILE A 214 -27.99 -6.34 -4.88
N GLY A 215 -27.26 -5.67 -5.76
CA GLY A 215 -26.13 -6.22 -6.48
C GLY A 215 -24.80 -5.99 -5.76
N LYS A 216 -23.75 -5.82 -6.56
CA LYS A 216 -22.39 -5.63 -6.04
C LYS A 216 -22.28 -4.30 -5.29
N ILE A 217 -21.64 -4.35 -4.12
CA ILE A 217 -21.28 -3.18 -3.33
C ILE A 217 -19.79 -2.90 -3.55
N ARG A 218 -19.45 -1.65 -3.87
CA ARG A 218 -18.05 -1.20 -4.05
C ARG A 218 -17.79 0.01 -3.17
N ALA A 219 -16.72 -0.05 -2.40
CA ALA A 219 -16.22 1.09 -1.66
C ALA A 219 -15.14 1.83 -2.47
N SER A 220 -15.00 3.14 -2.24
CA SER A 220 -13.89 3.93 -2.81
C SER A 220 -12.52 3.60 -2.18
N ARG A 221 -12.50 2.82 -1.09
CA ARG A 221 -11.30 2.42 -0.35
C ARG A 221 -11.29 0.95 0.03
N ASN A 222 -10.10 0.40 0.22
CA ASN A 222 -9.87 -1.02 0.49
C ASN A 222 -10.09 -1.38 1.97
N GLU A 223 -10.05 -0.40 2.87
CA GLU A 223 -10.20 -0.59 4.32
C GLU A 223 -11.67 -0.59 4.78
N ILE A 224 -12.62 -0.62 3.84
CA ILE A 224 -14.06 -0.66 4.08
C ILE A 224 -14.60 -2.03 3.70
N TYR A 225 -15.20 -2.73 4.67
CA TYR A 225 -15.71 -4.08 4.52
C TYR A 225 -17.24 -4.09 4.67
N PRO A 226 -18.01 -4.10 3.56
CA PRO A 226 -19.47 -4.09 3.61
C PRO A 226 -20.03 -5.47 3.98
N LYS A 227 -21.09 -5.47 4.79
CA LYS A 227 -21.89 -6.62 5.20
C LYS A 227 -23.37 -6.29 5.00
N LEU A 228 -23.99 -6.99 4.05
CA LEU A 228 -25.41 -6.85 3.76
C LEU A 228 -26.22 -7.92 4.50
N GLY A 229 -27.32 -7.52 5.13
CA GLY A 229 -28.23 -8.46 5.81
C GLY A 229 -28.99 -9.37 4.84
N LYS A 230 -29.68 -8.78 3.85
CA LYS A 230 -30.49 -9.50 2.85
C LYS A 230 -30.26 -8.94 1.46
N GLN A 231 -30.13 -9.82 0.45
CA GLN A 231 -29.83 -9.43 -0.92
C GLN A 231 -31.08 -9.06 -1.75
N VAL A 232 -32.22 -9.67 -1.45
CA VAL A 232 -33.49 -9.43 -2.15
C VAL A 232 -34.53 -8.96 -1.14
N LEU A 233 -35.19 -7.84 -1.42
CA LEU A 233 -36.20 -7.22 -0.56
C LEU A 233 -37.56 -7.25 -1.26
N GLU A 234 -38.54 -7.87 -0.63
CA GLU A 234 -39.93 -7.78 -1.08
C GLU A 234 -40.47 -6.35 -0.89
N PRO A 235 -41.56 -5.97 -1.58
CA PRO A 235 -42.20 -4.66 -1.38
C PRO A 235 -42.47 -4.37 0.10
N GLY A 236 -41.98 -3.23 0.59
CA GLY A 236 -42.09 -2.81 1.99
C GLY A 236 -41.05 -3.39 2.94
N GLU A 237 -40.19 -4.31 2.49
CA GLU A 237 -39.15 -4.92 3.31
C GLU A 237 -37.89 -4.03 3.42
N SER A 238 -37.19 -4.15 4.54
CA SER A 238 -35.95 -3.42 4.84
C SER A 238 -34.81 -4.38 5.21
N THR A 239 -33.57 -3.97 4.91
CA THR A 239 -32.34 -4.61 5.39
C THR A 239 -31.34 -3.58 5.86
N VAL A 240 -30.45 -3.98 6.76
CA VAL A 240 -29.29 -3.17 7.15
C VAL A 240 -28.10 -3.52 6.25
N LEU A 241 -27.47 -2.48 5.72
CA LEU A 241 -26.13 -2.51 5.16
C LEU A 241 -25.17 -1.91 6.20
N GLU A 242 -24.39 -2.78 6.85
CA GLU A 242 -23.34 -2.38 7.78
C GLU A 242 -21.99 -2.40 7.07
N PHE A 243 -21.05 -1.57 7.45
CA PHE A 243 -19.68 -1.69 6.98
C PHE A 243 -18.69 -1.44 8.10
N GLU A 244 -17.68 -2.29 8.20
CA GLU A 244 -16.54 -2.07 9.08
C GLU A 244 -15.55 -1.16 8.33
N TYR A 245 -15.29 0.02 8.86
CA TYR A 245 -14.21 0.88 8.37
C TYR A 245 -13.08 0.92 9.39
N ARG A 246 -11.92 0.40 9.00
CA ARG A 246 -10.71 0.39 9.81
C ARG A 246 -9.87 1.62 9.50
N LEU A 247 -9.83 2.57 10.43
CA LEU A 247 -9.02 3.77 10.26
C LEU A 247 -7.53 3.41 10.35
N GLY A 248 -6.73 4.01 9.46
CA GLY A 248 -5.28 3.84 9.45
C GLY A 248 -4.57 4.96 10.22
N SER A 249 -3.36 5.30 9.74
CA SER A 249 -2.55 6.43 10.21
C SER A 249 -2.97 7.78 9.60
N GLN A 250 -3.84 7.77 8.58
CA GLN A 250 -4.31 9.01 7.95
C GLN A 250 -5.20 9.78 8.92
N ARG A 251 -4.82 11.02 9.20
CA ARG A 251 -5.49 11.96 10.09
C ARG A 251 -6.26 13.03 9.32
N GLY A 252 -7.10 13.77 10.04
CA GLY A 252 -7.85 14.89 9.47
C GLY A 252 -9.22 14.44 8.99
N SER A 253 -9.75 15.09 7.95
CA SER A 253 -11.07 14.76 7.41
C SER A 253 -11.02 13.53 6.51
N HIS A 254 -12.02 12.67 6.65
CA HIS A 254 -12.22 11.47 5.87
C HIS A 254 -13.55 11.59 5.12
N GLU A 255 -13.54 11.23 3.85
CA GLU A 255 -14.72 11.23 2.99
C GLU A 255 -14.65 10.03 2.04
N TYR A 256 -15.64 9.16 2.13
CA TYR A 256 -15.74 7.93 1.35
C TYR A 256 -17.09 7.77 0.70
N THR A 257 -17.09 7.05 -0.42
CA THR A 257 -18.30 6.75 -1.17
C THR A 257 -18.44 5.25 -1.30
N LEU A 258 -19.63 4.76 -1.00
CA LEU A 258 -20.08 3.41 -1.26
C LEU A 258 -21.04 3.46 -2.45
N LYS A 259 -20.79 2.59 -3.44
CA LYS A 259 -21.64 2.39 -4.60
C LYS A 259 -22.34 1.06 -4.47
N VAL A 260 -23.66 1.08 -4.36
CA VAL A 260 -24.52 -0.09 -4.24
C VAL A 260 -25.28 -0.24 -5.55
N GLN A 261 -25.03 -1.31 -6.29
CA GLN A 261 -25.81 -1.59 -7.49
C GLN A 261 -27.18 -2.15 -7.13
N THR A 262 -28.22 -1.81 -7.88
CA THR A 262 -29.58 -2.32 -7.65
C THR A 262 -30.30 -2.62 -8.96
N ASN A 263 -31.41 -3.37 -8.90
CA ASN A 263 -32.30 -3.53 -10.05
C ASN A 263 -33.35 -2.41 -10.20
N ASP A 264 -33.37 -1.39 -9.33
CA ASP A 264 -34.25 -0.21 -9.43
C ASP A 264 -34.05 0.51 -10.78
N PRO A 265 -35.07 0.61 -11.66
CA PRO A 265 -34.94 1.27 -12.95
C PRO A 265 -34.54 2.75 -12.87
N ALA A 266 -34.95 3.44 -11.82
CA ALA A 266 -34.64 4.86 -11.58
C ALA A 266 -33.29 5.06 -10.88
N LEU A 267 -32.85 4.10 -10.06
CA LEU A 267 -31.61 4.20 -9.27
C LEU A 267 -30.77 2.91 -9.28
N ARG A 268 -30.26 2.56 -10.47
CA ARG A 268 -29.41 1.36 -10.70
C ARG A 268 -28.09 1.37 -9.94
N GLU A 269 -27.58 2.54 -9.55
CA GLU A 269 -26.42 2.70 -8.67
C GLU A 269 -26.74 3.75 -7.61
N LEU A 270 -26.94 3.29 -6.38
CA LEU A 270 -27.09 4.13 -5.19
C LEU A 270 -25.71 4.52 -4.67
N GLN A 271 -25.51 5.80 -4.40
CA GLN A 271 -24.29 6.32 -3.76
C GLN A 271 -24.58 6.70 -2.31
N LEU A 272 -23.76 6.17 -1.40
CA LEU A 272 -23.80 6.48 0.03
C LEU A 272 -22.48 7.13 0.42
N GLN A 273 -22.54 8.16 1.26
CA GLN A 273 -21.39 8.93 1.67
C GLN A 273 -21.08 8.70 3.15
N VAL A 274 -19.80 8.60 3.47
CA VAL A 274 -19.31 8.42 4.84
C VAL A 274 -18.29 9.50 5.11
N THR A 275 -18.55 10.33 6.11
CA THR A 275 -17.70 11.44 6.48
C THR A 275 -17.27 11.34 7.93
N GLY A 276 -16.18 12.01 8.28
CA GLY A 276 -15.82 12.25 9.66
C GLY A 276 -14.38 12.73 9.79
N LYS A 277 -13.87 12.72 11.02
CA LYS A 277 -12.53 13.19 11.34
C LYS A 277 -11.77 12.16 12.18
N ALA A 278 -10.53 11.88 11.80
CA ALA A 278 -9.65 11.03 12.59
C ALA A 278 -8.55 11.85 13.25
N VAL A 279 -8.39 11.68 14.57
CA VAL A 279 -7.37 12.39 15.37
C VAL A 279 -6.43 11.40 16.04
N PRO A 280 -5.13 11.70 16.13
CA PRO A 280 -4.20 10.85 16.85
C PRO A 280 -4.41 10.95 18.38
N LEU A 281 -4.17 9.85 19.09
CA LEU A 281 -4.08 9.84 20.55
C LEU A 281 -2.77 10.45 21.04
N ILE A 282 -1.67 10.31 20.30
CA ILE A 282 -0.42 11.02 20.55
C ILE A 282 -0.15 11.96 19.37
N ALA A 283 -0.18 13.26 19.63
CA ALA A 283 -0.16 14.29 18.61
C ALA A 283 1.05 15.22 18.77
N THR A 284 1.56 15.69 17.63
CA THR A 284 2.51 16.79 17.55
C THR A 284 1.83 18.07 17.09
N ASP A 285 2.10 19.18 17.77
CA ASP A 285 1.55 20.50 17.46
C ASP A 285 2.62 21.59 17.61
N PRO A 286 2.94 22.39 16.57
CA PRO A 286 2.38 22.32 15.20
C PRO A 286 2.92 21.13 14.40
N GLU A 287 2.16 20.71 13.38
CA GLU A 287 2.62 19.73 12.39
C GLU A 287 2.09 20.06 10.98
N PRO A 288 2.95 20.50 10.04
CA PRO A 288 4.39 20.62 10.16
C PRO A 288 4.82 21.80 11.05
N LEU A 289 6.01 21.70 11.64
CA LEU A 289 6.68 22.84 12.27
C LEU A 289 7.17 23.79 11.17
N VAL A 290 6.59 24.98 11.10
CA VAL A 290 7.04 26.05 10.20
C VAL A 290 7.80 27.08 11.00
N ILE A 291 9.10 27.16 10.79
CA ILE A 291 9.98 28.15 11.40
C ILE A 291 9.98 29.40 10.51
N PRO A 292 9.67 30.60 11.05
CA PRO A 292 9.74 31.83 10.30
C PRO A 292 11.11 32.07 9.68
N LYS A 293 11.15 32.88 8.61
CA LYS A 293 12.40 33.26 7.96
C LYS A 293 13.35 33.91 8.96
N THR A 294 14.61 33.45 9.00
CA THR A 294 15.60 33.93 9.96
C THR A 294 16.91 34.32 9.30
N ALA A 295 17.58 35.35 9.80
CA ALA A 295 18.94 35.73 9.41
C ALA A 295 20.02 35.08 10.29
N GLU A 296 19.60 34.39 11.35
CA GLU A 296 20.49 33.70 12.29
C GLU A 296 21.22 32.51 11.63
N GLU A 297 22.28 32.04 12.28
CA GLU A 297 23.03 30.85 11.83
C GLU A 297 22.24 29.54 12.02
N ALA A 298 21.27 29.55 12.94
CA ALA A 298 20.37 28.43 13.19
C ALA A 298 18.92 28.89 13.25
N ALA A 299 18.03 28.08 12.68
CA ALA A 299 16.60 28.22 12.77
C ALA A 299 16.08 27.33 13.91
N VAL A 300 15.41 27.92 14.89
CA VAL A 300 14.90 27.21 16.07
C VAL A 300 13.38 27.24 16.09
N GLY A 301 12.76 26.09 16.33
CA GLY A 301 11.32 25.94 16.49
C GLY A 301 10.98 24.99 17.63
N THR A 302 9.71 24.97 18.01
CA THR A 302 9.23 24.11 19.10
C THR A 302 7.96 23.39 18.67
N VAL A 303 7.88 22.11 19.00
CA VAL A 303 6.70 21.25 18.85
C VAL A 303 6.32 20.71 20.22
N LEU A 304 5.04 20.71 20.54
CA LEU A 304 4.49 20.02 21.70
C LEU A 304 4.04 18.62 21.28
N VAL A 305 4.50 17.60 22.01
CA VAL A 305 4.03 16.22 21.87
C VAL A 305 3.10 15.94 23.05
N THR A 306 1.83 15.64 22.78
CA THR A 306 0.81 15.46 23.82
C THR A 306 0.06 14.15 23.62
N THR A 307 -0.22 13.44 24.71
CA THR A 307 -1.07 12.23 24.69
C THR A 307 -2.48 12.50 25.22
N LYS A 308 -3.46 11.82 24.63
CA LYS A 308 -4.83 11.66 25.12
C LYS A 308 -5.12 10.24 25.60
N LYS A 309 -4.12 9.35 25.62
CA LYS A 309 -4.24 8.02 26.21
C LYS A 309 -4.41 8.14 27.72
N ASP A 310 -5.05 7.16 28.35
CA ASP A 310 -5.11 7.08 29.81
C ASP A 310 -3.74 6.73 30.41
N GLU A 311 -3.00 5.84 29.74
CA GLU A 311 -1.65 5.42 30.09
C GLU A 311 -0.59 6.46 29.71
N PRO A 312 0.45 6.65 30.53
CA PRO A 312 1.57 7.52 30.18
C PRO A 312 2.37 6.97 29.00
N PHE A 313 3.11 7.85 28.31
CA PHE A 313 4.08 7.49 27.28
C PHE A 313 5.38 8.28 27.45
N HIS A 314 6.49 7.71 27.01
CA HIS A 314 7.80 8.33 27.03
C HIS A 314 8.42 8.34 25.64
N ILE A 315 9.04 9.47 25.30
CA ILE A 315 9.88 9.56 24.11
C ILE A 315 11.24 8.97 24.49
N VAL A 316 11.63 7.90 23.81
CA VAL A 316 12.84 7.11 24.14
C VAL A 316 14.02 7.45 23.25
N ASP A 317 13.78 7.97 22.05
CA ASP A 317 14.83 8.29 21.09
C ASP A 317 14.33 9.28 20.02
N SER A 318 15.26 9.91 19.30
CA SER A 318 14.96 10.80 18.18
C SER A 318 15.98 10.64 17.05
N GLU A 319 15.48 10.58 15.82
CA GLU A 319 16.26 10.52 14.58
C GLU A 319 15.88 11.71 13.68
N THR A 320 16.82 12.23 12.90
CA THR A 320 16.59 13.37 12.00
C THR A 320 17.06 13.05 10.59
N SER A 321 16.42 13.66 9.58
CA SER A 321 16.79 13.47 8.15
C SER A 321 18.20 13.96 7.82
N GLY A 322 18.70 14.97 8.54
CA GLY A 322 19.98 15.60 8.28
C GLY A 322 20.84 15.79 9.53
N LYS A 323 22.17 15.72 9.35
CA LYS A 323 23.17 15.98 10.42
C LYS A 323 23.19 17.44 10.89
N HIS A 324 22.60 18.34 10.11
CA HIS A 324 22.50 19.77 10.44
C HIS A 324 21.28 20.07 11.32
N VAL A 325 20.45 19.07 11.61
CA VAL A 325 19.29 19.15 12.49
C VAL A 325 19.63 18.51 13.83
N SER A 326 19.22 19.16 14.92
CA SER A 326 19.34 18.63 16.28
C SER A 326 18.04 18.83 17.03
N VAL A 327 17.77 17.93 17.98
CA VAL A 327 16.52 17.88 18.73
C VAL A 327 16.83 17.80 20.21
N GLN A 328 16.16 18.64 21.00
CA GLN A 328 16.17 18.59 22.46
C GLN A 328 14.75 18.35 22.96
N ILE A 329 14.59 17.38 23.86
CA ILE A 329 13.28 16.95 24.38
C ILE A 329 13.24 17.29 25.87
N GLU A 330 12.23 18.03 26.29
CA GLU A 330 12.02 18.45 27.67
C GLU A 330 10.62 18.00 28.13
N PRO A 331 10.50 17.21 29.22
CA PRO A 331 9.19 16.89 29.78
C PRO A 331 8.57 18.15 30.40
N ILE A 332 7.35 18.49 29.98
CA ILE A 332 6.53 19.50 30.65
C ILE A 332 5.74 18.83 31.77
N GLU A 333 5.10 17.71 31.43
CA GLU A 333 4.42 16.82 32.35
C GLU A 333 4.85 15.40 31.98
N ASP A 334 5.60 14.76 32.87
CA ASP A 334 6.19 13.45 32.61
C ASP A 334 5.10 12.42 32.26
N GLY A 335 5.37 11.61 31.23
CA GLY A 335 4.39 10.66 30.71
C GLY A 335 3.23 11.27 29.90
N ARG A 336 3.07 12.59 29.83
CA ARG A 336 1.86 13.25 29.28
C ARG A 336 2.16 14.27 28.18
N GLN A 337 3.14 15.12 28.40
CA GLN A 337 3.43 16.25 27.53
C GLN A 337 4.94 16.55 27.49
N TYR A 338 5.47 16.65 26.28
CA TYR A 338 6.87 16.99 26.03
C TYR A 338 6.98 18.20 25.12
N LYS A 339 7.93 19.06 25.42
CA LYS A 339 8.39 20.13 24.54
C LYS A 339 9.59 19.64 23.75
N VAL A 340 9.47 19.65 22.43
CA VAL A 340 10.51 19.22 21.49
C VAL A 340 11.04 20.47 20.79
N ILE A 341 12.25 20.86 21.12
CA ILE A 341 12.96 21.99 20.54
C ILE A 341 13.80 21.47 19.39
N VAL A 342 13.55 22.00 18.19
CA VAL A 342 14.28 21.62 16.98
C VAL A 342 15.16 22.77 16.55
N THR A 343 16.44 22.48 16.33
CA THR A 343 17.44 23.43 15.84
C THR A 343 17.97 22.94 14.50
N VAL A 344 17.78 23.74 13.46
CA VAL A 344 18.27 23.48 12.10
C VAL A 344 19.39 24.47 11.81
N ASN A 345 20.60 23.98 11.54
CA ASN A 345 21.74 24.79 11.11
C ASN A 345 21.77 24.88 9.57
N LYS A 346 22.41 25.92 9.03
CA LYS A 346 22.64 26.01 7.58
C LYS A 346 23.48 24.82 7.10
N ASP A 347 22.98 24.08 6.12
CA ASP A 347 23.75 23.04 5.44
C ASP A 347 24.72 23.66 4.40
N ALA A 348 25.57 22.82 3.79
CA ALA A 348 26.56 23.29 2.82
C ALA A 348 25.93 24.01 1.61
N ALA A 349 24.73 23.61 1.18
CA ALA A 349 24.05 24.24 0.05
C ALA A 349 23.52 25.63 0.41
N ILE A 350 22.98 25.79 1.62
CA ILE A 350 22.49 27.06 2.16
C ILE A 350 23.67 28.01 2.42
N GLN A 351 24.76 27.51 3.02
CA GLN A 351 25.99 28.29 3.23
C GLN A 351 26.59 28.80 1.92
N GLN A 352 26.47 28.04 0.83
CA GLN A 352 26.94 28.43 -0.51
C GLN A 352 25.93 29.30 -1.29
N GLY A 353 24.79 29.66 -0.69
CA GLY A 353 23.74 30.46 -1.35
C GLY A 353 23.00 29.72 -2.47
N LYS A 354 23.15 28.40 -2.60
CA LYS A 354 22.49 27.59 -3.64
C LYS A 354 20.99 27.41 -3.38
N ARG A 355 20.58 27.47 -2.12
CA ARG A 355 19.17 27.44 -1.68
C ARG A 355 19.03 28.26 -0.39
N SER A 356 17.85 28.80 -0.11
CA SER A 356 17.53 29.47 1.16
C SER A 356 16.57 28.66 2.03
N ARG A 357 15.79 27.76 1.44
CA ARG A 357 14.76 26.97 2.13
C ARG A 357 15.26 25.61 2.57
N PHE A 358 14.77 25.15 3.71
CA PHE A 358 14.96 23.80 4.22
C PHE A 358 13.62 23.11 4.49
N SER A 359 13.63 21.78 4.39
CA SER A 359 12.50 20.90 4.70
C SER A 359 13.10 19.60 5.19
N GLU A 360 13.06 19.41 6.50
CA GLU A 360 13.68 18.29 7.21
C GLU A 360 12.60 17.48 7.93
N TRP A 361 12.95 16.27 8.36
CA TRP A 361 12.09 15.41 9.16
C TRP A 361 12.71 15.14 10.52
N VAL A 362 11.86 15.15 11.55
CA VAL A 362 12.17 14.66 12.89
C VAL A 362 11.30 13.44 13.15
N HIS A 363 11.95 12.33 13.49
CA HIS A 363 11.32 11.09 13.90
C HIS A 363 11.55 10.90 15.40
N LEU A 364 10.48 10.70 16.15
CA LEU A 364 10.54 10.40 17.57
C LEU A 364 10.12 8.95 17.78
N ARG A 365 10.89 8.21 18.57
CA ARG A 365 10.50 6.88 19.02
C ARG A 365 9.91 6.99 20.41
N THR A 366 8.82 6.26 20.65
CA THR A 366 8.20 6.19 21.96
C THR A 366 8.21 4.77 22.52
N ASP A 367 7.94 4.64 23.80
CA ASP A 367 7.72 3.35 24.47
C ASP A 367 6.31 2.77 24.22
N ASP A 368 5.47 3.44 23.41
CA ASP A 368 4.17 2.93 23.01
C ASP A 368 4.35 1.66 22.19
N LYS A 369 3.95 0.52 22.77
CA LYS A 369 3.98 -0.79 22.11
C LYS A 369 2.91 -0.95 21.02
N GLY A 370 2.04 0.05 20.88
CA GLY A 370 0.93 0.08 19.95
C GLY A 370 1.30 0.76 18.63
N LYS A 371 0.40 1.63 18.17
CA LYS A 371 0.51 2.29 16.86
C LYS A 371 1.25 3.63 16.90
N TYR A 372 1.68 4.08 18.08
CA TYR A 372 2.38 5.35 18.28
C TYR A 372 3.85 5.19 18.68
N GLY A 373 4.42 3.99 18.52
CA GLY A 373 5.84 3.72 18.80
C GLY A 373 6.82 4.55 17.93
N LYS A 374 6.33 5.10 16.82
CA LYS A 374 7.05 6.08 15.99
C LYS A 374 6.13 7.26 15.67
N LEU A 375 6.61 8.46 15.92
CA LEU A 375 6.00 9.72 15.51
C LEU A 375 6.95 10.41 14.53
N ALA A 376 6.42 11.18 13.59
CA ALA A 376 7.24 11.95 12.68
C ALA A 376 6.56 13.28 12.35
N PHE A 377 7.34 14.34 12.27
CA PHE A 377 6.85 15.64 11.81
C PHE A 377 7.89 16.33 10.93
N ALA A 378 7.41 17.04 9.91
CA ALA A 378 8.26 17.83 9.04
C ALA A 378 8.56 19.19 9.68
N VAL A 379 9.77 19.69 9.43
CA VAL A 379 10.30 20.97 9.90
C VAL A 379 10.71 21.78 8.68
N LYS A 380 10.05 22.91 8.46
CA LYS A 380 10.19 23.74 7.26
C LYS A 380 10.55 25.16 7.63
N GLY A 381 11.37 25.82 6.82
CA GLY A 381 11.73 27.22 7.04
C GLY A 381 12.63 27.78 5.95
N GLU A 382 13.10 28.99 6.17
CA GLU A 382 13.95 29.73 5.25
C GLU A 382 15.02 30.52 6.01
N PHE A 383 16.26 30.50 5.51
CA PHE A 383 17.31 31.42 5.93
C PHE A 383 17.33 32.64 5.01
N ALA A 384 17.63 33.81 5.56
CA ALA A 384 17.97 34.98 4.77
C ALA A 384 19.25 34.71 3.97
N GLN A 385 19.31 35.25 2.75
CA GLN A 385 20.46 35.14 1.85
C GLN A 385 21.58 36.08 2.25
#